data_AF-M6UT49-F1
#
_entry.id   AF-M6UT49-F1
#
_cell.length_a   1.000
_cell.length_b   1.000
_cell.length_c   1.000
_cell.angle_alpha   90.00
_cell.angle_beta   90.00
_cell.angle_gamma   90.00
#
_symmetry.space_group_name_H-M   'P 1'
#
loop_
_entity.id
_entity.type
_entity.pdbx_description
1 polymer ?
#
loop_
_entity_poly.entity_id
_entity_poly.type
_entity_poly.pdbx_seq_one_letter_code
_entity_poly.pdbx_strand_id
1 'polypeptide(L)'
;MASLLFDCLFLSGLTKKEERLLFSLLDWKEISVQEWTEAERFPESNPGQIVVRKTIEVDSLQTAIDWSKQPLLIGRVESFPLKKLFLQGLNYFLDLQTSQIIDIPLENVPQKKGLNSIVIGPDPLLFQRIRAHLKVLGWETVPCRELSSLKEKFKEYEPGLLFVDWERLNVRDTVDRLRNMPQRGIFPTVIGIRDVKRENLFQDLSVGIGDYCLELYSEKEIFQILNHSIPDLESESYGSENFKRLVFKFRTGIQPAEIRVEKIAPTRFSGSRLEKIKQGRILDWMNEFL
;
A
#
# COMPACT_ATOMS: atom_id res chain seq x y z
N MET A 1 -0.61 -7.78 21.33
CA MET A 1 -0.67 -6.31 21.31
C MET A 1 -0.91 -5.87 19.88
N ALA A 2 -1.83 -4.95 19.63
CA ALA A 2 -2.17 -4.53 18.28
C ALA A 2 -1.01 -3.69 17.69
N SER A 3 -0.50 -4.08 16.52
CA SER A 3 0.44 -3.28 15.74
C SER A 3 -0.27 -2.02 15.24
N LEU A 4 0.34 -0.85 15.37
CA LEU A 4 -0.24 0.40 14.86
C LEU A 4 -0.19 0.43 13.32
N LEU A 5 -1.12 1.17 12.71
CA LEU A 5 -1.07 1.42 11.26
C LEU A 5 0.18 2.23 10.92
N PHE A 6 0.45 3.27 11.71
CA PHE A 6 1.63 4.14 11.67
C PHE A 6 2.31 4.11 13.04
N ASP A 7 3.62 3.84 13.06
CA ASP A 7 4.44 3.79 14.28
C ASP A 7 5.57 4.83 14.30
N CYS A 8 5.66 5.64 13.24
CA CYS A 8 6.55 6.79 13.15
C CYS A 8 5.82 7.99 12.53
N LEU A 9 5.78 9.13 13.25
CA LEU A 9 5.22 10.38 12.76
C LEU A 9 6.34 11.39 12.52
N PHE A 10 6.33 11.97 11.32
CA PHE A 10 7.15 13.13 11.00
C PHE A 10 6.25 14.37 10.95
N LEU A 11 6.67 15.44 11.61
CA LEU A 11 5.94 16.70 11.65
C LEU A 11 6.70 17.77 10.87
N SER A 12 5.99 18.59 10.10
CA SER A 12 6.60 19.71 9.37
C SER A 12 5.64 20.89 9.22
N GLY A 13 6.05 22.09 9.66
CA GLY A 13 5.23 23.29 9.46
C GLY A 13 3.90 23.31 10.22
N LEU A 14 3.83 22.62 11.37
CA LEU A 14 2.70 22.70 12.30
C LEU A 14 2.78 23.98 13.14
N THR A 15 1.64 24.59 13.41
CA THR A 15 1.51 25.61 14.45
C THR A 15 1.53 24.97 15.84
N LYS A 16 1.88 25.75 16.88
CA LYS A 16 1.82 25.28 18.28
C LYS A 16 0.45 24.73 18.69
N LYS A 17 -0.64 25.27 18.11
CA LYS A 17 -2.01 24.79 18.39
C LYS A 17 -2.25 23.42 17.76
N GLU A 18 -1.82 23.23 16.52
CA GLU A 18 -1.94 21.94 15.81
C GLU A 18 -1.08 20.86 16.46
N GLU A 19 0.15 21.19 16.85
CA GLU A 19 1.04 20.29 17.58
C GLU A 19 0.41 19.88 18.92
N ARG A 20 -0.12 20.84 19.68
CA ARG A 20 -0.83 20.54 20.94
C ARG A 20 -2.06 19.66 20.71
N LEU A 21 -2.85 19.94 19.66
CA LEU A 21 -4.02 19.13 19.31
C LEU A 21 -3.62 17.69 18.96
N LEU A 22 -2.58 17.52 18.14
CA LEU A 22 -2.03 16.21 17.79
C LEU A 22 -1.66 15.40 19.04
N PHE A 23 -0.85 15.97 19.93
CA PHE A 23 -0.45 15.25 21.14
C PHE A 23 -1.61 14.99 22.10
N SER A 24 -2.57 15.91 22.21
CA SER A 24 -3.80 15.66 22.97
C SER A 24 -4.66 14.55 22.36
N LEU A 25 -4.69 14.39 21.03
CA LEU A 25 -5.37 13.28 20.37
C LEU A 25 -4.67 11.94 20.63
N LEU A 26 -3.34 11.92 20.61
CA LEU A 26 -2.55 10.72 20.93
C LEU A 26 -2.78 10.28 22.38
N ASP A 27 -2.75 11.24 23.31
CA ASP A 27 -3.03 11.02 24.73
C ASP A 27 -4.47 10.53 24.95
N TRP A 28 -5.45 11.14 24.29
CA TRP A 28 -6.85 10.69 24.34
C TRP A 28 -7.05 9.26 23.80
N LYS A 29 -6.23 8.83 22.85
CA LYS A 29 -6.21 7.45 22.34
C LYS A 29 -5.36 6.49 23.18
N GLU A 30 -4.81 6.96 24.31
CA GLU A 30 -3.93 6.21 25.21
C GLU A 30 -2.66 5.67 24.49
N ILE A 31 -2.17 6.41 23.48
CA ILE A 31 -0.99 6.04 22.71
C ILE A 31 0.25 6.73 23.30
N SER A 32 1.16 5.92 23.83
CA SER A 32 2.46 6.40 24.31
C SER A 32 3.30 6.97 23.16
N VAL A 33 3.98 8.08 23.45
CA VAL A 33 4.83 8.78 22.48
C VAL A 33 6.29 8.75 22.94
N GLN A 34 7.21 8.55 22.00
CA GLN A 34 8.64 8.74 22.15
C GLN A 34 9.10 9.84 21.19
N GLU A 35 9.76 10.88 21.69
CA GLU A 35 10.36 11.89 20.82
C GLU A 35 11.66 11.38 20.20
N TRP A 36 11.84 11.63 18.90
CA TRP A 36 13.04 11.31 18.14
C TRP A 36 13.88 12.56 17.91
N THR A 37 14.86 12.77 18.77
CA THR A 37 15.72 13.96 18.76
C THR A 37 16.98 13.78 17.90
N GLU A 38 17.64 12.62 17.94
CA GLU A 38 18.94 12.37 17.29
C GLU A 38 18.80 11.76 15.89
N ALA A 39 19.36 12.38 14.84
CA ALA A 39 19.16 11.92 13.45
C ALA A 39 19.76 10.54 13.13
N GLU A 40 20.78 10.10 13.87
CA GLU A 40 21.64 8.97 13.49
C GLU A 40 21.10 7.59 13.89
N ARG A 41 20.20 7.50 14.88
CA ARG A 41 19.66 6.23 15.35
C ARG A 41 18.16 6.32 15.60
N PHE A 42 17.43 5.30 15.17
CA PHE A 42 16.01 5.17 15.51
C PHE A 42 15.86 4.90 17.01
N PRO A 43 15.00 5.63 17.75
CA PRO A 43 14.79 5.43 19.18
C PRO A 43 14.27 4.02 19.50
N GLU A 44 14.72 3.44 20.61
CA GLU A 44 14.15 2.20 21.13
C GLU A 44 12.70 2.47 21.59
N SER A 45 11.74 1.80 20.96
CA SER A 45 10.30 2.01 21.17
C SER A 45 9.62 0.72 21.59
N ASN A 46 8.71 0.79 22.56
CA ASN A 46 7.90 -0.35 22.98
C ASN A 46 6.80 -0.69 21.94
N PRO A 47 6.28 -1.94 21.90
CA PRO A 47 5.14 -2.27 21.07
C PRO A 47 3.93 -1.37 21.36
N GLY A 48 3.35 -0.75 20.33
CA GLY A 48 2.23 0.18 20.46
C GLY A 48 2.62 1.62 20.82
N GLN A 49 3.91 1.92 20.95
CA GLN A 49 4.42 3.29 21.09
C GLN A 49 4.65 3.92 19.72
N ILE A 50 4.33 5.21 19.59
CA ILE A 50 4.63 6.01 18.40
C ILE A 50 5.91 6.80 18.62
N VAL A 51 6.80 6.75 17.64
CA VAL A 51 7.97 7.63 17.58
C VAL A 51 7.63 8.90 16.81
N VAL A 52 7.87 10.08 17.37
CA VAL A 52 7.57 11.37 16.75
C VAL A 52 8.84 12.16 16.53
N ARG A 53 9.08 12.62 15.30
CA ARG A 53 10.14 13.56 14.96
C ARG A 53 9.52 14.88 14.47
N LYS A 54 9.98 16.00 15.03
CA LYS A 54 9.44 17.35 14.71
C LYS A 54 9.95 17.96 13.40
N THR A 55 10.74 17.20 12.66
CA THR A 55 11.31 17.55 11.36
C THR A 55 11.31 16.32 10.46
N ILE A 56 11.38 16.52 9.15
CA ILE A 56 11.58 15.43 8.19
C ILE A 56 12.79 15.70 7.30
N GLU A 57 13.69 14.73 7.29
CA GLU A 57 14.90 14.68 6.47
C GLU A 57 14.94 13.33 5.76
N VAL A 58 15.60 13.24 4.61
CA VAL A 58 15.72 11.99 3.85
C VAL A 58 16.38 10.90 4.68
N ASP A 59 17.44 11.23 5.42
CA ASP A 59 18.20 10.25 6.21
C ASP A 59 17.37 9.71 7.38
N SER A 60 16.56 10.56 8.01
CA SER A 60 15.62 10.13 9.05
C SER A 60 14.51 9.25 8.48
N LEU A 61 13.97 9.58 7.31
CA LEU A 61 12.98 8.73 6.65
C LEU A 61 13.56 7.35 6.33
N GLN A 62 14.76 7.30 5.74
CA GLN A 62 15.45 6.05 5.42
C GLN A 62 15.71 5.22 6.68
N THR A 63 16.18 5.86 7.76
CA THR A 63 16.39 5.22 9.05
C THR A 63 15.10 4.59 9.59
N ALA A 64 13.96 5.28 9.52
CA ALA A 64 12.68 4.70 9.93
C ALA A 64 12.32 3.46 9.10
N ILE A 65 12.50 3.53 7.78
CA ILE A 65 12.19 2.45 6.84
C ILE A 65 13.09 1.22 7.08
N ASP A 66 14.38 1.42 7.32
CA ASP A 66 15.34 0.34 7.61
C ASP A 66 14.97 -0.40 8.90
N TRP A 67 14.41 0.32 9.87
CA TRP A 67 13.83 -0.23 11.10
C TRP A 67 12.41 -0.80 10.91
N SER A 68 11.97 -0.98 9.66
CA SER A 68 10.68 -1.52 9.27
C SER A 68 9.47 -0.75 9.82
N LYS A 69 9.65 0.55 10.09
CA LYS A 69 8.60 1.45 10.55
C LYS A 69 7.74 1.92 9.39
N GLN A 70 6.49 2.24 9.70
CA GLN A 70 5.54 2.82 8.76
C GLN A 70 5.40 4.33 9.04
N PRO A 71 6.08 5.18 8.26
CA PRO A 71 6.06 6.61 8.47
C PRO A 71 4.77 7.25 7.95
N LEU A 72 4.28 8.24 8.70
CA LEU A 72 3.27 9.21 8.28
C LEU A 72 3.85 10.61 8.43
N LEU A 73 3.90 11.37 7.34
CA LEU A 73 4.19 12.79 7.38
C LEU A 73 2.90 13.57 7.64
N ILE A 74 2.92 14.47 8.62
CA ILE A 74 1.82 15.40 8.91
C ILE A 74 2.39 16.80 8.79
N GLY A 75 1.81 17.65 7.96
CA GLY A 75 2.32 19.00 7.86
C GLY A 75 2.02 19.78 6.60
N ARG A 76 2.77 20.86 6.44
CA ARG A 76 2.79 21.71 5.24
C ARG A 76 4.17 21.58 4.61
N VAL A 77 4.24 20.90 3.47
CA VAL A 77 5.50 20.63 2.78
C VAL A 77 5.35 21.02 1.31
N GLU A 78 6.37 21.70 0.79
CA GLU A 78 6.40 22.07 -0.63
C GLU A 78 6.49 20.83 -1.53
N SER A 79 5.98 20.96 -2.76
CA SER A 79 5.87 19.83 -3.70
C SER A 79 7.22 19.20 -4.07
N PHE A 80 8.29 20.00 -4.19
CA PHE A 80 9.62 19.49 -4.55
C PHE A 80 10.25 18.62 -3.44
N PRO A 81 10.36 19.08 -2.19
CA PRO A 81 10.76 18.23 -1.07
C PRO A 81 9.89 16.98 -0.89
N LEU A 82 8.55 17.12 -1.04
CA LEU A 82 7.62 16.00 -0.91
C LEU A 82 7.91 14.91 -1.96
N LYS A 83 8.13 15.29 -3.23
CA LYS A 83 8.53 14.34 -4.29
C LYS A 83 9.84 13.63 -3.95
N LYS A 84 10.81 14.33 -3.38
CA LYS A 84 12.08 13.71 -2.96
C LYS A 84 11.84 12.66 -1.88
N LEU A 85 11.03 12.97 -0.86
CA LEU A 85 10.67 12.03 0.21
C LEU A 85 9.89 10.82 -0.32
N PHE A 86 8.98 11.04 -1.26
CA PHE A 86 8.24 9.95 -1.92
C PHE A 86 9.17 8.97 -2.64
N LEU A 87 10.16 9.49 -3.37
CA LEU A 87 11.18 8.65 -4.03
C LEU A 87 12.01 7.82 -3.04
N GLN A 88 12.03 8.20 -1.77
CA GLN A 88 12.74 7.52 -0.68
C GLN A 88 11.80 6.63 0.16
N GLY A 89 10.54 6.42 -0.26
CA GLY A 89 9.63 5.47 0.39
C GLY A 89 8.63 6.07 1.38
N LEU A 90 8.46 7.40 1.42
CA LEU A 90 7.32 8.00 2.10
C LEU A 90 6.03 7.64 1.34
N ASN A 91 5.06 7.02 2.01
CA ASN A 91 3.83 6.54 1.38
C ASN A 91 2.56 7.29 1.82
N TYR A 92 2.63 8.03 2.93
CA TYR A 92 1.47 8.69 3.54
C TYR A 92 1.80 10.12 3.93
N PHE A 93 0.94 11.05 3.49
CA PHE A 93 1.07 12.47 3.82
C PHE A 93 -0.30 13.09 4.13
N LEU A 94 -0.46 13.57 5.35
CA LEU A 94 -1.56 14.43 5.73
C LEU A 94 -1.16 15.90 5.50
N ASP A 95 -1.64 16.46 4.39
CA ASP A 95 -1.42 17.86 4.03
C ASP A 95 -2.33 18.82 4.83
N LEU A 96 -1.70 19.65 5.68
CA LEU A 96 -2.40 20.66 6.47
C LEU A 96 -2.64 21.98 5.73
N GLN A 97 -2.29 22.07 4.45
CA GLN A 97 -2.74 23.17 3.57
C GLN A 97 -4.20 22.95 3.13
N THR A 98 -4.57 21.70 2.88
CA THR A 98 -5.89 21.31 2.36
C THR A 98 -6.77 20.61 3.39
N SER A 99 -6.19 20.05 4.46
CA SER A 99 -6.90 19.28 5.48
C SER A 99 -6.68 19.81 6.91
N GLN A 100 -7.51 19.33 7.84
CA GLN A 100 -7.40 19.63 9.27
C GLN A 100 -7.16 18.36 10.07
N ILE A 101 -6.44 18.48 11.20
CA ILE A 101 -6.26 17.39 12.17
C ILE A 101 -7.58 17.20 12.94
N ILE A 102 -8.47 16.38 12.42
CA ILE A 102 -9.72 15.98 13.09
C ILE A 102 -9.53 14.64 13.83
N ASP A 103 -8.87 13.70 13.16
CA ASP A 103 -8.53 12.36 13.67
C ASP A 103 -7.27 11.88 12.94
N ILE A 104 -6.53 10.96 13.55
CA ILE A 104 -5.43 10.22 12.91
C ILE A 104 -5.72 8.74 13.10
N PRO A 105 -5.99 8.00 12.02
CA PRO A 105 -6.36 6.60 12.07
C PRO A 105 -5.10 5.76 12.30
N LEU A 106 -4.66 5.74 13.56
CA LEU A 106 -3.48 4.99 14.03
C LEU A 106 -3.84 3.53 14.32
N GLU A 107 -5.13 3.25 14.47
CA GLU A 107 -5.62 1.91 14.78
C GLU A 107 -5.28 0.93 13.64
N ASN A 108 -4.91 -0.30 14.00
CA ASN A 108 -4.67 -1.31 12.98
C ASN A 108 -5.94 -1.57 12.18
N VAL A 109 -5.78 -1.83 10.89
CA VAL A 109 -6.86 -2.41 10.09
C VAL A 109 -6.88 -3.91 10.39
N PRO A 110 -8.00 -4.47 10.88
CA PRO A 110 -8.09 -5.91 11.14
C PRO A 110 -7.74 -6.67 9.87
N GLN A 111 -6.71 -7.52 9.93
CA GLN A 111 -6.35 -8.38 8.81
C GLN A 111 -7.54 -9.26 8.46
N LYS A 112 -7.93 -9.25 7.19
CA LYS A 112 -9.01 -10.09 6.68
C LYS A 112 -8.44 -11.45 6.34
N LYS A 113 -8.94 -12.49 7.01
CA LYS A 113 -8.48 -13.86 6.79
C LYS A 113 -8.59 -14.24 5.30
N GLY A 114 -7.48 -14.66 4.71
CA GLY A 114 -7.39 -15.08 3.31
C GLY A 114 -7.17 -13.96 2.29
N LEU A 115 -6.93 -12.71 2.72
CA LEU A 115 -6.48 -11.63 1.84
C LEU A 115 -4.96 -11.51 1.86
N ASN A 116 -4.31 -12.49 1.25
CA ASN A 116 -2.86 -12.55 1.19
C ASN A 116 -2.38 -12.22 -0.24
N SER A 117 -1.34 -11.42 -0.36
CA SER A 117 -0.71 -11.09 -1.64
C SER A 117 0.80 -11.30 -1.60
N ILE A 118 1.38 -11.61 -2.76
CA ILE A 118 2.83 -11.67 -2.94
C ILE A 118 3.24 -10.65 -3.99
N VAL A 119 4.29 -9.87 -3.71
CA VAL A 119 4.97 -9.03 -4.70
C VAL A 119 6.24 -9.73 -5.14
N ILE A 120 6.30 -10.10 -6.41
CA ILE A 120 7.41 -10.81 -7.04
C ILE A 120 8.25 -9.79 -7.80
N GLY A 121 9.47 -9.55 -7.32
CA GLY A 121 10.35 -8.54 -7.92
C GLY A 121 11.47 -8.11 -6.96
N PRO A 122 12.60 -7.61 -7.49
CA PRO A 122 13.74 -7.22 -6.68
C PRO A 122 13.58 -5.85 -6.02
N ASP A 123 12.66 -5.00 -6.49
CA ASP A 123 12.52 -3.60 -6.04
C ASP A 123 11.87 -3.51 -4.64
N PRO A 124 12.61 -3.10 -3.60
CA PRO A 124 12.07 -2.99 -2.25
C PRO A 124 11.08 -1.84 -2.09
N LEU A 125 11.23 -0.75 -2.85
CA LEU A 125 10.34 0.42 -2.76
C LEU A 125 8.99 0.11 -3.39
N LEU A 126 8.99 -0.59 -4.53
CA LEU A 126 7.76 -1.08 -5.16
C LEU A 126 6.98 -1.99 -4.19
N PHE A 127 7.65 -2.95 -3.56
CA PHE A 127 7.03 -3.79 -2.53
C PHE A 127 6.45 -2.97 -1.37
N GLN A 128 7.23 -2.03 -0.81
CA GLN A 128 6.78 -1.20 0.31
C GLN A 128 5.54 -0.37 -0.06
N ARG A 129 5.50 0.21 -1.26
CA ARG A 129 4.36 0.97 -1.77
C ARG A 129 3.12 0.10 -1.93
N ILE A 130 3.24 -1.05 -2.59
CA ILE A 130 2.11 -1.98 -2.76
C ILE A 130 1.61 -2.45 -1.39
N ARG A 131 2.52 -2.83 -0.49
CA ARG A 131 2.21 -3.24 0.88
C ARG A 131 1.50 -2.14 1.65
N ALA A 132 1.93 -0.89 1.53
CA ALA A 132 1.29 0.24 2.21
C ALA A 132 -0.18 0.34 1.79
N HIS A 133 -0.46 0.43 0.49
CA HIS A 133 -1.83 0.52 -0.03
C HIS A 133 -2.69 -0.68 0.42
N LEU A 134 -2.15 -1.89 0.28
CA LEU A 134 -2.87 -3.12 0.62
C LEU A 134 -3.12 -3.27 2.14
N LYS A 135 -2.20 -2.81 3.00
CA LYS A 135 -2.36 -2.84 4.47
C LYS A 135 -3.60 -2.06 4.91
N VAL A 136 -3.86 -0.90 4.32
CA VAL A 136 -5.06 -0.08 4.60
C VAL A 136 -6.36 -0.82 4.24
N LEU A 137 -6.28 -1.71 3.26
CA LEU A 137 -7.40 -2.54 2.80
C LEU A 137 -7.54 -3.85 3.61
N GLY A 138 -6.65 -4.09 4.58
CA GLY A 138 -6.66 -5.26 5.45
C GLY A 138 -5.98 -6.50 4.86
N TRP A 139 -5.12 -6.31 3.85
CA TRP A 139 -4.34 -7.39 3.23
C TRP A 139 -3.02 -7.62 3.96
N GLU A 140 -2.57 -8.87 3.93
CA GLU A 140 -1.19 -9.23 4.25
C GLU A 140 -0.39 -9.34 2.94
N THR A 141 0.71 -8.60 2.84
CA THR A 141 1.54 -8.55 1.62
C THR A 141 2.96 -9.00 1.93
N VAL A 142 3.41 -10.03 1.21
CA VAL A 142 4.69 -10.68 1.42
C VAL A 142 5.62 -10.41 0.24
N PRO A 143 6.90 -10.09 0.47
CA PRO A 143 7.87 -9.92 -0.61
C PRO A 143 8.39 -11.27 -1.10
N CYS A 144 8.57 -11.39 -2.41
CA CYS A 144 9.31 -12.46 -3.07
C CYS A 144 10.37 -11.84 -3.99
N ARG A 145 11.53 -11.54 -3.40
CA ARG A 145 12.66 -10.91 -4.13
C ARG A 145 13.38 -11.89 -5.05
N GLU A 146 13.38 -13.17 -4.67
CA GLU A 146 14.04 -14.24 -5.41
C GLU A 146 13.00 -15.29 -5.86
N LEU A 147 12.96 -15.56 -7.17
CA LEU A 147 12.02 -16.52 -7.78
C LEU A 147 12.19 -17.95 -7.24
N SER A 148 13.36 -18.31 -6.72
CA SER A 148 13.64 -19.58 -6.05
C SER A 148 12.71 -19.82 -4.86
N SER A 149 12.40 -18.76 -4.09
CA SER A 149 11.56 -18.81 -2.89
C SER A 149 10.05 -18.80 -3.19
N LEU A 150 9.65 -18.53 -4.43
CA LEU A 150 8.24 -18.30 -4.79
C LEU A 150 7.34 -19.50 -4.44
N LYS A 151 7.81 -20.72 -4.72
CA LYS A 151 7.05 -21.95 -4.47
C LYS A 151 6.75 -22.17 -2.99
N GLU A 152 7.69 -21.84 -2.11
CA GLU A 152 7.54 -21.96 -0.66
C GLU A 152 6.56 -20.93 -0.14
N LYS A 153 6.78 -19.64 -0.47
CA LYS A 153 5.90 -18.54 -0.07
C LYS A 153 4.46 -18.74 -0.55
N PHE A 154 4.27 -19.24 -1.76
CA PHE A 154 2.94 -19.51 -2.29
C PHE A 154 2.20 -20.58 -1.49
N LYS A 155 2.90 -21.62 -1.03
CA LYS A 155 2.32 -22.66 -0.17
C LYS A 155 2.00 -22.13 1.21
N GLU A 156 2.92 -21.38 1.80
CA GLU A 156 2.80 -20.84 3.16
C GLU A 156 1.67 -19.82 3.28
N TYR A 157 1.64 -18.83 2.40
CA TYR A 157 0.74 -17.67 2.53
C TYR A 157 -0.56 -17.81 1.76
N GLU A 158 -0.71 -18.85 0.93
CA GLU A 158 -1.90 -19.08 0.12
C GLU A 158 -2.45 -17.81 -0.56
N PRO A 159 -1.64 -17.08 -1.37
CA PRO A 159 -2.03 -15.77 -1.85
C PRO A 159 -3.24 -15.83 -2.77
N GLY A 160 -4.14 -14.85 -2.68
CA GLY A 160 -5.19 -14.61 -3.67
C GLY A 160 -4.73 -13.68 -4.82
N LEU A 161 -3.64 -12.95 -4.61
CA LEU A 161 -3.13 -11.94 -5.53
C LEU A 161 -1.60 -12.02 -5.68
N LEU A 162 -1.11 -11.98 -6.92
CA LEU A 162 0.32 -11.87 -7.24
C LEU A 162 0.55 -10.57 -8.00
N PHE A 163 1.47 -9.73 -7.53
CA PHE A 163 2.03 -8.63 -8.32
C PHE A 163 3.36 -9.09 -8.89
N VAL A 164 3.55 -8.96 -10.20
CA VAL A 164 4.75 -9.45 -10.88
C VAL A 164 5.44 -8.29 -11.58
N ASP A 165 6.64 -7.96 -11.13
CA ASP A 165 7.49 -6.92 -11.72
C ASP A 165 8.20 -7.42 -12.97
N TRP A 166 7.47 -7.44 -14.08
CA TRP A 166 8.01 -7.82 -15.38
C TRP A 166 9.03 -6.81 -15.93
N GLU A 167 9.16 -5.61 -15.35
CA GLU A 167 10.16 -4.64 -15.78
C GLU A 167 11.58 -5.05 -15.39
N ARG A 168 11.73 -5.72 -14.24
CA ARG A 168 13.04 -6.02 -13.64
C ARG A 168 13.36 -7.52 -13.60
N LEU A 169 12.38 -8.38 -13.85
CA LEU A 169 12.54 -9.83 -13.86
C LEU A 169 12.90 -10.38 -15.24
N ASN A 170 13.59 -11.52 -15.26
CA ASN A 170 13.69 -12.33 -16.47
C ASN A 170 12.33 -12.96 -16.79
N VAL A 171 11.75 -12.61 -17.93
CA VAL A 171 10.40 -13.03 -18.32
C VAL A 171 10.31 -14.55 -18.46
N ARG A 172 11.27 -15.17 -19.15
CA ARG A 172 11.27 -16.62 -19.41
C ARG A 172 11.32 -17.41 -18.10
N ASP A 173 12.28 -17.08 -17.24
CA ASP A 173 12.46 -17.76 -15.96
C ASP A 173 11.23 -17.59 -15.07
N THR A 174 10.63 -16.40 -15.06
CA THR A 174 9.43 -16.11 -14.28
C THR A 174 8.23 -16.91 -14.78
N VAL A 175 7.99 -16.95 -16.10
CA VAL A 175 6.92 -17.75 -16.71
C VAL A 175 7.10 -19.24 -16.40
N ASP A 176 8.31 -19.76 -16.54
CA ASP A 176 8.59 -21.17 -16.22
C ASP A 176 8.36 -21.47 -14.73
N ARG A 177 8.70 -20.54 -13.83
CA ARG A 177 8.40 -20.69 -12.39
C ARG A 177 6.91 -20.68 -12.11
N LEU A 178 6.15 -19.75 -12.70
CA LEU A 178 4.70 -19.66 -12.56
C LEU A 178 4.00 -20.93 -13.09
N ARG A 179 4.48 -21.49 -14.20
CA ARG A 179 3.94 -22.73 -14.80
C ARG A 179 4.13 -23.95 -13.89
N ASN A 180 5.24 -23.97 -13.14
CA ASN A 180 5.60 -25.05 -12.23
C ASN A 180 5.10 -24.85 -10.79
N MET A 181 4.18 -23.90 -10.57
CA MET A 181 3.56 -23.68 -9.26
C MET A 181 2.61 -24.82 -8.89
N PRO A 182 2.40 -25.09 -7.59
CA PRO A 182 1.42 -26.07 -7.14
C PRO A 182 0.03 -25.72 -7.69
N GLN A 183 -0.63 -26.68 -8.32
CA GLN A 183 -1.99 -26.47 -8.80
C GLN A 183 -2.95 -26.31 -7.63
N ARG A 184 -3.85 -25.33 -7.76
CA ARG A 184 -4.94 -25.04 -6.82
C ARG A 184 -6.25 -24.96 -7.59
N GLY A 185 -7.37 -25.16 -6.89
CA GLY A 185 -8.70 -25.05 -7.50
C GLY A 185 -8.98 -23.67 -8.12
N ILE A 186 -8.37 -22.61 -7.58
CA ILE A 186 -8.34 -21.26 -8.15
C ILE A 186 -6.90 -20.78 -8.11
N PHE A 187 -6.32 -20.50 -9.28
CA PHE A 187 -5.01 -19.88 -9.36
C PHE A 187 -5.13 -18.39 -8.99
N PRO A 188 -4.17 -17.80 -8.24
CA PRO A 188 -4.27 -16.41 -7.82
C PRO A 188 -4.31 -15.46 -9.00
N THR A 189 -5.01 -14.34 -8.86
CA THR A 189 -5.01 -13.29 -9.88
C THR A 189 -3.60 -12.71 -10.00
N VAL A 190 -3.09 -12.63 -11.23
CA VAL A 190 -1.77 -12.07 -11.51
C VAL A 190 -1.93 -10.67 -12.10
N ILE A 191 -1.35 -9.69 -11.43
CA ILE A 191 -1.27 -8.30 -11.90
C ILE A 191 0.17 -8.07 -12.37
N GLY A 192 0.33 -7.93 -13.69
CA GLY A 192 1.63 -7.68 -14.30
C GLY A 192 1.99 -6.21 -14.31
N ILE A 193 3.18 -5.89 -13.82
CA ILE A 193 3.76 -4.55 -13.78
C ILE A 193 4.76 -4.44 -14.93
N ARG A 194 4.39 -3.67 -15.95
CA ARG A 194 5.19 -3.42 -17.15
C ARG A 194 4.70 -2.17 -17.85
N ASP A 195 5.56 -1.18 -18.07
CA ASP A 195 5.25 -0.09 -18.97
C ASP A 195 5.17 -0.60 -20.41
N VAL A 196 3.95 -0.61 -20.95
CA VAL A 196 3.64 -1.06 -22.32
C VAL A 196 4.27 -0.17 -23.41
N LYS A 197 4.76 1.03 -23.05
CA LYS A 197 5.46 1.93 -23.98
C LYS A 197 6.93 1.58 -24.14
N ARG A 198 7.49 0.69 -23.34
CA ARG A 198 8.89 0.25 -23.45
C ARG A 198 9.08 -0.75 -24.59
N GLU A 199 10.31 -0.77 -25.10
CA GLU A 199 10.74 -1.72 -26.14
C GLU A 199 10.62 -3.18 -25.66
N ASN A 200 10.55 -4.11 -26.63
CA ASN A 200 10.47 -5.57 -26.46
C ASN A 200 9.16 -6.15 -25.91
N LEU A 201 8.09 -5.35 -25.74
CA LEU A 201 6.80 -5.87 -25.25
C LEU A 201 6.26 -7.06 -26.06
N PHE A 202 6.36 -7.02 -27.40
CA PHE A 202 5.90 -8.13 -28.24
C PHE A 202 6.69 -9.43 -28.00
N GLN A 203 7.99 -9.31 -27.77
CA GLN A 203 8.84 -10.45 -27.42
C GLN A 203 8.44 -11.01 -26.05
N ASP A 204 8.28 -10.14 -25.05
CA ASP A 204 7.86 -10.51 -23.71
C ASP A 204 6.48 -11.23 -23.72
N LEU A 205 5.53 -10.72 -24.49
CA LEU A 205 4.21 -11.34 -24.68
C LEU A 205 4.32 -12.72 -25.33
N SER A 206 5.18 -12.89 -26.34
CA SER A 206 5.39 -14.17 -27.03
C SER A 206 6.00 -15.26 -26.12
N VAL A 207 6.67 -14.87 -25.04
CA VAL A 207 7.24 -15.80 -24.04
C VAL A 207 6.15 -16.36 -23.10
N GLY A 208 4.94 -15.79 -23.09
CA GLY A 208 3.79 -16.32 -22.35
C GLY A 208 3.35 -15.48 -21.16
N ILE A 209 3.70 -14.19 -21.09
CA ILE A 209 3.14 -13.29 -20.07
C ILE A 209 1.60 -13.28 -20.12
N GLY A 210 1.03 -13.29 -21.33
CA GLY A 210 -0.40 -13.27 -21.56
C GLY A 210 -1.16 -14.49 -21.00
N ASP A 211 -0.47 -15.59 -20.72
CA ASP A 211 -1.07 -16.78 -20.11
C ASP A 211 -1.47 -16.53 -18.64
N TYR A 212 -0.85 -15.53 -18.00
CA TYR A 212 -1.08 -15.19 -16.59
C TYR A 212 -1.68 -13.81 -16.39
N CYS A 213 -1.24 -12.83 -17.17
CA CYS A 213 -1.68 -11.45 -17.07
C CYS A 213 -2.56 -11.08 -18.26
N LEU A 214 -3.85 -10.85 -18.01
CA LEU A 214 -4.78 -10.35 -19.03
C LEU A 214 -4.43 -8.93 -19.50
N GLU A 215 -3.96 -8.11 -18.56
CA GLU A 215 -3.53 -6.74 -18.81
C GLU A 215 -2.22 -6.48 -18.06
N LEU A 216 -1.44 -5.53 -18.59
CA LEU A 216 -0.21 -5.02 -18.00
C LEU A 216 -0.40 -3.56 -17.64
N TYR A 217 0.22 -3.16 -16.53
CA TYR A 217 0.08 -1.83 -15.96
C TYR A 217 1.45 -1.26 -15.63
N SER A 218 1.64 0.04 -15.89
CA SER A 218 2.78 0.77 -15.32
C SER A 218 2.67 0.84 -13.79
N GLU A 219 3.78 1.07 -13.09
CA GLU A 219 3.75 1.26 -11.62
C GLU A 219 2.77 2.36 -11.20
N LYS A 220 2.68 3.44 -11.97
CA LYS A 220 1.73 4.53 -11.72
C LYS A 220 0.28 4.06 -11.78
N GLU A 221 -0.07 3.26 -12.79
CA GLU A 221 -1.42 2.70 -12.93
C GLU A 221 -1.74 1.73 -11.79
N ILE A 222 -0.77 0.95 -11.31
CA ILE A 222 -0.97 0.07 -10.15
C ILE A 222 -1.37 0.87 -8.92
N PHE A 223 -0.67 1.95 -8.62
CA PHE A 223 -0.99 2.74 -7.44
C PHE A 223 -2.32 3.48 -7.58
N GLN A 224 -2.66 3.97 -8.79
CA GLN A 224 -4.00 4.48 -9.08
C GLN A 224 -5.08 3.41 -8.84
N ILE A 225 -4.88 2.20 -9.36
CA ILE A 225 -5.80 1.08 -9.15
C ILE A 225 -6.01 0.83 -7.66
N LEU A 226 -4.93 0.76 -6.89
CA LEU A 226 -4.98 0.48 -5.46
C LEU A 226 -5.66 1.60 -4.66
N ASN A 227 -5.40 2.87 -4.96
CA ASN A 227 -6.08 4.00 -4.31
C ASN A 227 -7.59 4.02 -4.54
N HIS A 228 -8.06 3.48 -5.66
CA HIS A 228 -9.50 3.36 -5.96
C HIS A 228 -10.11 2.02 -5.51
N SER A 229 -9.33 1.13 -4.87
CA SER A 229 -9.74 -0.22 -4.49
C SER A 229 -10.22 -0.31 -3.05
N ILE A 230 -11.37 0.28 -2.72
CA ILE A 230 -12.00 0.06 -1.41
C ILE A 230 -12.92 -1.18 -1.51
N PRO A 231 -12.72 -2.25 -0.70
CA PRO A 231 -13.53 -3.45 -0.76
C PRO A 231 -15.02 -3.19 -0.46
N ASP A 232 -15.88 -3.35 -1.47
CA ASP A 232 -17.33 -3.36 -1.34
C ASP A 232 -17.81 -4.78 -1.01
N LEU A 233 -18.20 -5.05 0.24
CA LEU A 233 -18.90 -6.31 0.57
C LEU A 233 -20.41 -6.24 0.32
N GLU A 234 -20.96 -5.04 0.22
CA GLU A 234 -22.27 -4.75 -0.36
C GLU A 234 -22.05 -3.46 -1.17
N SER A 235 -22.47 -3.50 -2.43
CA SER A 235 -22.21 -2.51 -3.47
C SER A 235 -22.29 -1.07 -2.97
N GLU A 236 -21.39 -0.19 -3.46
CA GLU A 236 -21.69 1.11 -4.10
C GLU A 236 -20.47 2.09 -4.07
N SER A 237 -20.03 2.57 -5.25
CA SER A 237 -18.72 3.21 -5.57
C SER A 237 -18.73 4.70 -5.97
N TYR A 238 -18.11 5.61 -5.19
CA TYR A 238 -18.03 7.07 -5.48
C TYR A 238 -17.33 7.44 -6.82
N GLY A 239 -17.67 8.63 -7.38
CA GLY A 239 -17.62 8.91 -8.81
C GLY A 239 -16.46 9.72 -9.44
N SER A 240 -16.73 10.01 -10.72
CA SER A 240 -16.02 10.69 -11.82
C SER A 240 -14.74 10.04 -12.38
N GLU A 241 -14.67 10.01 -13.71
CA GLU A 241 -13.65 9.44 -14.61
C GLU A 241 -13.41 7.92 -14.62
N ASN A 242 -12.91 7.47 -15.77
CA ASN A 242 -12.69 6.12 -16.24
C ASN A 242 -11.59 5.38 -15.44
N PHE A 243 -11.69 5.29 -14.12
CA PHE A 243 -10.68 4.67 -13.27
C PHE A 243 -10.79 3.14 -13.26
N LYS A 244 -9.63 2.49 -13.11
CA LYS A 244 -9.51 1.04 -12.91
C LYS A 244 -9.43 0.76 -11.40
N ARG A 245 -10.07 -0.31 -10.90
CA ARG A 245 -9.96 -0.74 -9.49
C ARG A 245 -9.97 -2.27 -9.35
N LEU A 246 -9.47 -2.78 -8.22
CA LEU A 246 -9.68 -4.17 -7.81
C LEU A 246 -11.12 -4.37 -7.36
N VAL A 247 -11.75 -5.38 -7.93
CA VAL A 247 -13.09 -5.84 -7.59
C VAL A 247 -13.00 -7.26 -7.06
N PHE A 248 -13.70 -7.50 -5.96
CA PHE A 248 -13.76 -8.77 -5.25
C PHE A 248 -15.15 -9.36 -5.43
N LYS A 249 -15.24 -10.60 -5.94
CA LYS A 249 -16.51 -11.33 -5.92
C LYS A 249 -16.47 -12.42 -4.87
N PHE A 250 -17.48 -12.43 -4.02
CA PHE A 250 -17.67 -13.44 -2.99
C PHE A 250 -18.83 -14.35 -3.42
N ARG A 251 -18.62 -15.66 -3.41
CA ARG A 251 -19.71 -16.63 -3.65
C ARG A 251 -20.35 -17.05 -2.33
N THR A 252 -19.52 -17.49 -1.38
CA THR A 252 -19.90 -17.86 -0.01
C THR A 252 -18.68 -17.72 0.91
N GLY A 253 -18.83 -17.13 2.08
CA GLY A 253 -17.73 -16.97 3.06
C GLY A 253 -16.92 -15.68 2.89
N ILE A 254 -15.81 -15.59 3.63
CA ILE A 254 -14.99 -14.37 3.78
C ILE A 254 -13.87 -14.24 2.74
N GLN A 255 -13.59 -15.30 1.98
CA GLN A 255 -12.55 -15.31 0.94
C GLN A 255 -13.16 -14.95 -0.43
N PRO A 256 -12.49 -14.10 -1.22
CA PRO A 256 -12.96 -13.79 -2.57
C PRO A 256 -12.83 -15.02 -3.46
N ALA A 257 -13.88 -15.32 -4.21
CA ALA A 257 -13.91 -16.37 -5.22
C ALA A 257 -13.30 -15.90 -6.55
N GLU A 258 -13.24 -14.58 -6.80
CA GLU A 258 -12.62 -13.97 -7.97
C GLU A 258 -12.09 -12.59 -7.57
N ILE A 259 -10.89 -12.25 -8.03
CA ILE A 259 -10.30 -10.91 -7.93
C ILE A 259 -9.97 -10.47 -9.34
N ARG A 260 -10.38 -9.26 -9.74
CA ARG A 260 -10.05 -8.72 -11.06
C ARG A 260 -9.94 -7.21 -11.04
N VAL A 261 -9.29 -6.67 -12.06
CA VAL A 261 -9.29 -5.22 -12.31
C VAL A 261 -10.47 -4.91 -13.24
N GLU A 262 -11.31 -3.95 -12.85
CA GLU A 262 -12.42 -3.46 -13.68
C GLU A 262 -12.33 -1.96 -13.92
N LYS A 263 -12.77 -1.52 -15.10
CA LYS A 263 -13.00 -0.11 -15.44
C LYS A 263 -14.46 0.24 -15.16
N ILE A 264 -14.73 1.26 -14.36
CA ILE A 264 -16.09 1.55 -13.87
C ILE A 264 -16.62 2.88 -14.44
N ALA A 265 -17.91 2.90 -14.79
CA ALA A 265 -18.63 4.08 -15.26
C ALA A 265 -19.07 4.99 -14.09
N PRO A 266 -19.24 6.31 -14.32
CA PRO A 266 -19.55 7.27 -13.27
C PRO A 266 -20.98 7.11 -12.75
N THR A 267 -21.16 6.87 -11.46
CA THR A 267 -22.45 7.02 -10.77
C THR A 267 -22.26 7.40 -9.30
N ARG A 268 -23.20 8.19 -8.76
CA ARG A 268 -23.15 8.81 -7.41
C ARG A 268 -23.69 7.87 -6.34
N PHE A 269 -23.16 7.98 -5.11
CA PHE A 269 -23.62 7.22 -3.95
C PHE A 269 -23.68 8.03 -2.65
N SER A 270 -24.43 7.45 -1.70
CA SER A 270 -24.55 7.82 -0.30
C SER A 270 -24.39 6.57 0.57
N GLY A 271 -23.38 6.51 1.43
CA GLY A 271 -23.18 5.39 2.36
C GLY A 271 -22.19 5.70 3.49
N SER A 272 -22.58 5.39 4.73
CA SER A 272 -22.14 6.05 5.97
C SER A 272 -21.39 5.14 6.96
N ARG A 273 -20.57 4.18 6.51
CA ARG A 273 -19.80 3.34 7.45
C ARG A 273 -18.48 4.04 7.81
N LEU A 274 -18.32 4.40 9.08
CA LEU A 274 -17.16 5.15 9.60
C LEU A 274 -15.81 4.53 9.20
N GLU A 275 -15.70 3.20 9.21
CA GLU A 275 -14.49 2.47 8.78
C GLU A 275 -14.14 2.74 7.32
N LYS A 276 -15.15 2.79 6.43
CA LYS A 276 -14.95 3.13 5.00
C LYS A 276 -14.49 4.57 4.85
N ILE A 277 -15.07 5.50 5.63
CA ILE A 277 -14.65 6.91 5.63
C ILE A 277 -13.19 7.04 6.08
N LYS A 278 -12.80 6.30 7.13
CA LYS A 278 -11.41 6.27 7.60
C LYS A 278 -10.46 5.72 6.54
N GLN A 279 -10.80 4.60 5.89
CA GLN A 279 -9.99 4.02 4.82
C GLN A 279 -9.86 4.96 3.62
N GLY A 280 -10.96 5.55 3.16
CA GLY A 280 -10.95 6.53 2.06
C GLY A 280 -10.02 7.71 2.37
N ARG A 281 -10.14 8.30 3.56
CA ARG A 281 -9.25 9.39 4.00
C ARG A 281 -7.77 8.99 4.03
N ILE A 282 -7.45 7.78 4.47
CA ILE A 282 -6.05 7.30 4.45
C ILE A 282 -5.54 7.17 3.02
N LEU A 283 -6.34 6.63 2.11
CA LEU A 283 -5.97 6.51 0.69
C LEU A 283 -5.83 7.88 0.03
N ASP A 284 -6.64 8.86 0.44
CA ASP A 284 -6.49 10.26 -0.01
C ASP A 284 -5.11 10.82 0.38
N TRP A 285 -4.56 10.43 1.53
CA TRP A 285 -3.20 10.81 1.94
C TRP A 285 -2.09 10.18 1.10
N MET A 286 -2.43 9.21 0.25
CA MET A 286 -1.52 8.58 -0.71
C MET A 286 -1.65 9.20 -2.11
N ASN A 287 -2.76 9.88 -2.42
CA ASN A 287 -3.01 10.49 -3.75
C ASN A 287 -2.02 11.60 -4.10
N GLU A 288 -1.46 12.30 -3.11
CA GLU A 288 -0.43 13.34 -3.31
C GLU A 288 0.86 12.82 -3.99
N PHE A 289 0.99 11.49 -4.12
CA PHE A 289 2.16 10.82 -4.69
C PHE A 289 1.95 10.26 -6.12
N LEU A 290 0.74 10.39 -6.68
CA LEU A 290 0.37 9.84 -8.01
C LEU A 290 0.44 10.88 -9.14
#